data_AF-A0A948D2F7-F1
#
_entry.id   AF-A0A948D2F7-F1
#
_cell.length_a   1.000
_cell.length_b   1.000
_cell.length_c   1.000
_cell.angle_alpha   90.00
_cell.angle_beta   90.00
_cell.angle_gamma   90.00
#
_symmetry.space_group_name_H-M   'P 1'
#
loop_
_entity.id
_entity.type
_entity.pdbx_description
1 polymer ?
#
loop_
_entity_poly.entity_id
_entity_poly.type
_entity_poly.pdbx_seq_one_letter_code
_entity_poly.pdbx_strand_id
1 'polypeptide(L)'
;MTTSKSEIIQKYKKKGARKSNGTSEVVGLMLKSKKTAKLVVDLLNDKREGIRSKAAKSIALAAKINPKMFQNFNRRLVKKLFDSTFQVVRYTTEAISHIAPRLKVFNRQDTIQQLTELLSSDSVCVRESALVAIGRINYEQKSVQDLAFRSLSVGLRDDNLIVRKKAIMSMSEFCRNNNEYISRALLLMKDMEKDSKKSVSQEARRVIKNMKLIIN
;
A
#
# COMPACT_ATOMS: atom_id res chain seq x y z
N MET A 1 -26.99 -13.73 13.01
CA MET A 1 -26.69 -12.58 13.90
C MET A 1 -26.02 -11.47 13.11
N THR A 2 -26.57 -10.26 13.13
CA THR A 2 -25.94 -9.08 12.52
C THR A 2 -24.95 -8.44 13.50
N THR A 3 -23.66 -8.44 13.17
CA THR A 3 -22.64 -7.77 13.98
C THR A 3 -22.89 -6.27 14.08
N SER A 4 -22.88 -5.70 15.29
CA SER A 4 -23.05 -4.27 15.53
C SER A 4 -21.71 -3.51 15.64
N LYS A 5 -21.75 -2.18 15.53
CA LYS A 5 -20.55 -1.33 15.69
C LYS A 5 -19.93 -1.47 17.09
N SER A 6 -20.77 -1.52 18.14
CA SER A 6 -20.32 -1.66 19.53
C SER A 6 -19.63 -3.02 19.74
N GLU A 7 -20.15 -4.10 19.17
CA GLU A 7 -19.51 -5.42 19.21
C GLU A 7 -18.12 -5.43 18.57
N ILE A 8 -17.96 -4.81 17.39
CA ILE A 8 -16.65 -4.69 16.74
C ILE A 8 -15.67 -3.93 17.63
N ILE A 9 -16.11 -2.80 18.22
CA ILE A 9 -15.29 -2.02 19.14
C ILE A 9 -14.92 -2.84 20.38
N GLN A 10 -15.84 -3.61 20.93
CA GLN A 10 -15.55 -4.48 22.08
C GLN A 10 -14.52 -5.56 21.72
N LYS A 11 -14.62 -6.16 20.53
CA LYS A 11 -13.59 -7.08 20.03
C LYS A 11 -12.23 -6.41 19.89
N TYR A 12 -12.18 -5.17 19.43
CA TYR A 12 -10.94 -4.40 19.42
C TYR A 12 -10.41 -4.07 20.81
N LYS A 13 -11.26 -3.94 21.83
CA LYS A 13 -10.82 -3.71 23.22
C LYS A 13 -10.31 -4.97 23.92
N LYS A 14 -10.79 -6.17 23.55
CA LYS A 14 -10.34 -7.43 24.16
C LYS A 14 -8.83 -7.61 24.00
N LYS A 15 -8.10 -7.56 25.13
CA LYS A 15 -6.71 -8.00 25.22
C LYS A 15 -6.71 -9.52 25.35
N GLY A 16 -6.41 -10.23 24.26
CA GLY A 16 -6.10 -11.66 24.34
C GLY A 16 -4.65 -11.87 24.81
N ALA A 17 -4.34 -13.05 25.37
CA ALA A 17 -2.98 -13.48 25.73
C ALA A 17 -1.98 -13.40 24.55
N ARG A 18 -2.49 -13.32 23.31
CA ARG A 18 -1.77 -12.88 22.12
C ARG A 18 -2.34 -11.54 21.66
N LYS A 19 -1.50 -10.53 21.46
CA LYS A 19 -1.83 -9.14 21.02
C LYS A 19 -2.65 -9.04 19.70
N SER A 20 -3.11 -10.13 19.09
CA SER A 20 -3.74 -10.21 17.76
C SER A 20 -5.21 -10.65 17.73
N ASN A 21 -5.79 -11.19 18.82
CA ASN A 21 -7.05 -11.95 18.71
C ASN A 21 -8.26 -11.13 18.23
N GLY A 22 -8.41 -9.88 18.71
CA GLY A 22 -9.52 -9.01 18.29
C GLY A 22 -9.47 -8.59 16.82
N THR A 23 -8.28 -8.46 16.22
CA THR A 23 -8.15 -8.07 14.80
C THR A 23 -8.52 -9.23 13.88
N SER A 24 -8.05 -10.45 14.18
CA SER A 24 -8.35 -11.64 13.38
C SER A 24 -9.83 -12.01 13.43
N GLU A 25 -10.47 -11.92 14.60
CA GLU A 25 -11.91 -12.13 14.72
C GLU A 25 -12.70 -11.15 13.83
N VAL A 26 -12.35 -9.86 13.87
CA VAL A 26 -13.04 -8.85 13.05
C VAL A 26 -12.79 -9.10 11.55
N VAL A 27 -11.60 -9.55 11.15
CA VAL A 27 -11.33 -9.96 9.76
C VAL A 27 -12.25 -11.11 9.35
N GLY A 28 -12.38 -12.15 10.17
CA GLY A 28 -13.28 -13.27 9.89
C GLY A 28 -14.74 -12.83 9.74
N LEU A 29 -15.20 -11.86 10.54
CA LEU A 29 -16.55 -11.31 10.43
C LEU A 29 -16.75 -10.46 9.16
N MET A 30 -15.76 -9.63 8.80
CA MET A 30 -15.82 -8.84 7.56
C MET A 30 -15.93 -9.75 6.33
N LEU A 31 -15.11 -10.80 6.26
CA LEU A 31 -15.09 -11.73 5.12
C LEU A 31 -16.42 -12.47 4.94
N LYS A 32 -17.21 -12.63 6.01
CA LYS A 32 -18.55 -13.24 5.97
C LYS A 32 -19.66 -12.23 5.68
N SER A 33 -19.41 -10.93 5.79
CA SER A 33 -20.48 -9.92 5.77
C SER A 33 -20.01 -8.56 5.24
N LYS A 34 -20.52 -8.18 4.07
CA LYS A 34 -20.32 -6.85 3.48
C LYS A 34 -20.80 -5.72 4.41
N LYS A 35 -21.86 -5.93 5.19
CA LYS A 35 -22.34 -4.98 6.21
C LYS A 35 -21.29 -4.78 7.31
N THR A 36 -20.67 -5.86 7.78
CA THR A 36 -19.57 -5.77 8.75
C THR A 36 -18.36 -5.07 8.17
N ALA A 37 -17.98 -5.38 6.92
CA ALA A 37 -16.91 -4.67 6.22
C ALA A 37 -17.17 -3.16 6.18
N LYS A 38 -18.40 -2.73 5.81
CA LYS A 38 -18.79 -1.32 5.84
C LYS A 38 -18.61 -0.70 7.23
N LEU A 39 -19.09 -1.36 8.29
CA LEU A 39 -18.93 -0.88 9.66
C LEU A 39 -17.45 -0.72 10.06
N VAL A 40 -16.58 -1.65 9.68
CA VAL A 40 -15.14 -1.53 9.97
C VAL A 40 -14.51 -0.37 9.18
N VAL A 41 -14.89 -0.15 7.93
CA VAL A 41 -14.46 1.04 7.18
C VAL A 41 -15.01 2.30 7.85
N ASP A 42 -16.20 2.29 8.46
CA ASP A 42 -16.74 3.44 9.22
C ASP A 42 -15.89 3.76 10.46
N LEU A 43 -15.27 2.74 11.07
CA LEU A 43 -14.37 2.91 12.21
C LEU A 43 -13.02 3.57 11.86
N LEU A 44 -12.69 3.76 10.58
CA LEU A 44 -11.60 4.63 10.16
C LEU A 44 -11.81 6.11 10.54
N ASN A 45 -13.02 6.49 10.96
CA ASN A 45 -13.33 7.83 11.46
C ASN A 45 -13.64 7.84 12.97
N ASP A 46 -13.32 6.76 13.71
CA ASP A 46 -13.50 6.74 15.16
C ASP A 46 -12.58 7.77 15.83
N LYS A 47 -13.07 8.46 16.87
CA LYS A 47 -12.29 9.48 17.59
C LYS A 47 -11.03 8.89 18.24
N ARG A 48 -11.04 7.60 18.59
CA ARG A 48 -9.92 6.93 19.25
C ARG A 48 -8.96 6.36 18.23
N GLU A 49 -7.72 6.80 18.25
CA GLU A 49 -6.66 6.31 17.36
C GLU A 49 -6.51 4.79 17.39
N GLY A 50 -6.53 4.16 18.58
CA GLY A 50 -6.40 2.71 18.69
C GLY A 50 -7.51 1.92 18.00
N ILE A 51 -8.71 2.50 17.85
CA ILE A 51 -9.80 1.90 17.08
C ILE A 51 -9.57 2.11 15.58
N ARG A 52 -9.18 3.33 15.17
CA ARG A 52 -8.84 3.60 13.76
C ARG A 52 -7.70 2.70 13.26
N SER A 53 -6.63 2.55 14.05
CA SER A 53 -5.47 1.73 13.66
C SER A 53 -5.84 0.25 13.55
N LYS A 54 -6.68 -0.26 14.46
CA LYS A 54 -7.18 -1.64 14.39
C LYS A 54 -8.11 -1.85 13.21
N ALA A 55 -8.97 -0.88 12.92
CA ALA A 55 -9.81 -0.89 11.71
C ALA A 55 -8.96 -0.93 10.45
N ALA A 56 -7.99 -0.03 10.31
CA ALA A 56 -7.06 0.01 9.17
C ALA A 56 -6.30 -1.32 9.03
N LYS A 57 -5.77 -1.87 10.13
CA LYS A 57 -5.08 -3.18 10.12
C LYS A 57 -5.99 -4.32 9.70
N SER A 58 -7.21 -4.39 10.24
CA SER A 58 -8.21 -5.38 9.84
C SER A 58 -8.51 -5.27 8.34
N ILE A 59 -8.68 -4.04 7.83
CA ILE A 59 -8.94 -3.80 6.40
C ILE A 59 -7.77 -4.28 5.55
N ALA A 60 -6.51 -3.97 5.91
CA ALA A 60 -5.35 -4.45 5.17
C ALA A 60 -5.28 -5.97 5.08
N LEU A 61 -5.48 -6.66 6.22
CA LEU A 61 -5.48 -8.12 6.28
C LEU A 61 -6.62 -8.73 5.46
N ALA A 62 -7.82 -8.17 5.55
CA ALA A 62 -8.96 -8.64 4.78
C ALA A 62 -8.81 -8.33 3.28
N ALA A 63 -8.23 -7.19 2.92
CA ALA A 63 -7.96 -6.80 1.54
C ALA A 63 -6.95 -7.74 0.86
N LYS A 64 -5.97 -8.24 1.61
CA LYS A 64 -5.04 -9.27 1.14
C LYS A 64 -5.77 -10.57 0.74
N ILE A 65 -6.87 -10.91 1.43
CA ILE A 65 -7.64 -12.15 1.21
C ILE A 65 -8.73 -11.94 0.15
N ASN A 66 -9.54 -10.89 0.29
CA ASN A 66 -10.66 -10.57 -0.59
C ASN A 66 -10.68 -9.07 -0.93
N PRO A 67 -9.87 -8.62 -1.91
CA PRO A 67 -9.78 -7.21 -2.28
C PRO A 67 -11.09 -6.66 -2.89
N LYS A 68 -11.86 -7.49 -3.60
CA LYS A 68 -13.14 -7.09 -4.23
C LYS A 68 -14.16 -6.58 -3.21
N MET A 69 -14.10 -7.06 -1.97
CA MET A 69 -14.95 -6.57 -0.87
C MET A 69 -14.82 -5.05 -0.65
N PHE A 70 -13.69 -4.45 -1.02
CA PHE A 70 -13.38 -3.05 -0.79
C PHE A 70 -13.54 -2.13 -2.02
N GLN A 71 -14.11 -2.63 -3.13
CA GLN A 71 -14.20 -1.91 -4.39
C GLN A 71 -14.88 -0.53 -4.29
N ASN A 72 -15.83 -0.36 -3.37
CA ASN A 72 -16.59 0.89 -3.19
C ASN A 72 -16.09 1.76 -2.02
N PHE A 73 -14.92 1.46 -1.46
CA PHE A 73 -14.36 2.22 -0.32
C PHE A 73 -13.12 3.03 -0.67
N ASN A 74 -12.74 3.12 -1.95
CA ASN A 74 -11.53 3.81 -2.40
C ASN A 74 -11.40 5.23 -1.85
N ARG A 75 -12.42 6.11 -2.00
CA ARG A 75 -12.37 7.50 -1.50
C ARG A 75 -12.12 7.57 0.01
N ARG A 76 -12.68 6.63 0.76
CA ARG A 76 -12.59 6.58 2.22
C ARG A 76 -11.22 6.10 2.68
N LEU A 77 -10.63 5.15 1.96
CA LEU A 77 -9.25 4.71 2.19
C LEU A 77 -8.25 5.80 1.80
N VAL A 78 -8.41 6.43 0.63
CA VAL A 78 -7.54 7.55 0.19
C VAL A 78 -7.55 8.70 1.20
N LYS A 79 -8.72 9.08 1.74
CA LYS A 79 -8.81 10.09 2.81
C LYS A 79 -7.98 9.76 4.06
N LYS A 80 -7.71 8.48 4.34
CA LYS A 80 -6.95 8.05 5.52
C LYS A 80 -5.44 8.05 5.32
N LEU A 81 -4.95 8.42 4.14
CA LEU A 81 -3.53 8.66 3.91
C LEU A 81 -3.02 9.88 4.71
N PHE A 82 -3.92 10.79 5.10
CA PHE A 82 -3.61 11.96 5.94
C PHE A 82 -4.12 11.83 7.39
N ASP A 83 -4.29 10.61 7.89
CA ASP A 83 -4.62 10.44 9.32
C ASP A 83 -3.42 10.87 10.18
N SER A 84 -3.69 11.55 11.30
CA SER A 84 -2.67 11.96 12.27
C SER A 84 -1.88 10.80 12.86
N THR A 85 -2.43 9.59 12.82
CA THR A 85 -1.82 8.40 13.41
C THR A 85 -1.10 7.58 12.34
N PHE A 86 0.23 7.48 12.42
CA PHE A 86 1.03 6.80 11.40
C PHE A 86 0.64 5.34 11.16
N GLN A 87 0.16 4.60 12.18
CA GLN A 87 -0.32 3.23 11.97
C GLN A 87 -1.57 3.19 11.09
N VAL A 88 -2.45 4.19 11.19
CA VAL A 88 -3.64 4.30 10.32
C VAL A 88 -3.18 4.53 8.89
N VAL A 89 -2.28 5.48 8.67
CA VAL A 89 -1.70 5.77 7.35
C VAL A 89 -1.06 4.51 6.77
N ARG A 90 -0.09 3.92 7.47
CA ARG A 90 0.61 2.70 7.05
C ARG A 90 -0.36 1.58 6.64
N TYR A 91 -1.29 1.19 7.51
CA TYR A 91 -2.18 0.05 7.22
C TYR A 91 -3.20 0.37 6.13
N THR A 92 -3.64 1.61 6.03
CA THR A 92 -4.50 2.03 4.92
C THR A 92 -3.75 1.94 3.60
N THR A 93 -2.51 2.44 3.55
CA THR A 93 -1.66 2.35 2.35
C THR A 93 -1.37 0.89 1.99
N GLU A 94 -1.11 0.03 2.98
CA GLU A 94 -0.97 -1.42 2.78
C GLU A 94 -2.24 -2.03 2.19
N ALA A 95 -3.43 -1.67 2.70
CA ALA A 95 -4.70 -2.11 2.13
C ALA A 95 -4.85 -1.69 0.67
N ILE A 96 -4.52 -0.44 0.32
CA ILE A 96 -4.52 0.04 -1.07
C ILE A 96 -3.61 -0.84 -1.93
N SER A 97 -2.40 -1.18 -1.46
CA SER A 97 -1.46 -2.04 -2.20
C SER A 97 -1.98 -3.46 -2.48
N HIS A 98 -2.91 -3.97 -1.67
CA HIS A 98 -3.55 -5.25 -1.88
C HIS A 98 -4.77 -5.16 -2.81
N ILE A 99 -5.49 -4.04 -2.79
CA ILE A 99 -6.69 -3.83 -3.58
C ILE A 99 -6.35 -3.41 -5.01
N ALA A 100 -5.42 -2.47 -5.16
CA ALA A 100 -5.12 -1.79 -6.42
C ALA A 100 -4.70 -2.71 -7.59
N PRO A 101 -3.90 -3.78 -7.40
CA PRO A 101 -3.56 -4.67 -8.52
C PRO A 101 -4.74 -5.54 -8.99
N ARG A 102 -5.85 -5.57 -8.24
CA ARG A 102 -7.06 -6.32 -8.61
C ARG A 102 -8.20 -5.42 -9.08
N LEU A 103 -8.16 -4.13 -8.74
CA LEU A 103 -9.23 -3.18 -8.99
C LEU A 103 -8.69 -1.83 -9.47
N LYS A 104 -9.30 -1.30 -10.52
CA LYS A 104 -8.96 0.01 -11.11
C LYS A 104 -9.65 1.18 -10.39
N VAL A 105 -9.59 1.19 -9.05
CA VAL A 105 -10.33 2.18 -8.21
C VAL A 105 -9.41 3.23 -7.56
N PHE A 106 -8.10 3.12 -7.76
CA PHE A 106 -7.06 4.01 -7.21
C PHE A 106 -6.19 4.65 -8.31
N ASN A 107 -6.56 4.50 -9.58
CA ASN A 107 -5.76 4.89 -10.75
C ASN A 107 -5.94 6.36 -11.19
N ARG A 108 -6.38 7.21 -10.26
CA ARG A 108 -6.63 8.63 -10.52
C ARG A 108 -5.44 9.47 -10.06
N GLN A 109 -5.20 10.58 -10.76
CA GLN A 109 -4.08 11.50 -10.46
C GLN A 109 -4.07 11.97 -9.00
N ASP A 110 -5.23 12.33 -8.45
CA ASP A 110 -5.39 12.75 -7.05
C ASP A 110 -4.86 11.69 -6.06
N THR A 111 -5.13 10.42 -6.34
CA THR A 111 -4.71 9.31 -5.49
C THR A 111 -3.19 9.12 -5.55
N ILE A 112 -2.59 9.26 -6.73
CA ILE A 112 -1.14 9.12 -6.89
C ILE A 112 -0.41 10.30 -6.24
N GLN A 113 -0.93 11.52 -6.36
CA GLN A 113 -0.37 12.69 -5.68
C GLN A 113 -0.34 12.47 -4.16
N GLN A 114 -1.45 12.04 -3.56
CA GLN A 114 -1.51 11.77 -2.12
C GLN A 114 -0.56 10.66 -1.68
N LEU A 115 -0.42 9.58 -2.47
CA LEU A 115 0.57 8.54 -2.19
C LEU A 115 2.01 9.05 -2.35
N THR A 116 2.24 9.99 -3.27
CA THR A 116 3.55 10.60 -3.50
C THR A 116 3.97 11.49 -2.33
N GLU A 117 3.04 12.24 -1.75
CA GLU A 117 3.30 13.04 -0.55
C GLU A 117 3.79 12.18 0.63
N LEU A 118 3.27 10.95 0.76
CA LEU A 118 3.72 10.00 1.79
C LEU A 118 5.19 9.57 1.63
N LEU A 119 5.81 9.77 0.47
CA LEU A 119 7.23 9.51 0.27
C LEU A 119 8.12 10.51 1.02
N SER A 120 7.56 11.59 1.57
CA SER A 120 8.28 12.53 2.43
C SER A 120 8.00 12.30 3.92
N SER A 121 7.28 11.23 4.29
CA SER A 121 6.99 10.92 5.69
C SER A 121 8.25 10.55 6.46
N ASP A 122 8.38 11.01 7.71
CA ASP A 122 9.45 10.58 8.62
C ASP A 122 9.46 9.07 8.87
N SER A 123 8.29 8.42 8.76
CA SER A 123 8.14 6.99 8.98
C SER A 123 8.57 6.19 7.75
N VAL A 124 9.69 5.48 7.87
CA VAL A 124 10.20 4.51 6.87
C VAL A 124 9.10 3.54 6.42
N CYS A 125 8.27 3.03 7.35
CA CYS A 125 7.19 2.10 7.01
C CYS A 125 6.10 2.75 6.16
N VAL A 126 5.82 4.05 6.33
CA VAL A 126 4.85 4.79 5.53
C VAL A 126 5.38 5.00 4.12
N ARG A 127 6.64 5.47 3.99
CA ARG A 127 7.32 5.64 2.69
C ARG A 127 7.36 4.32 1.91
N GLU A 128 7.76 3.23 2.57
CA GLU A 128 7.77 1.88 2.00
C GLU A 128 6.37 1.51 1.47
N SER A 129 5.35 1.63 2.31
CA SER A 129 3.98 1.25 1.95
C SER A 129 3.46 2.05 0.76
N ALA A 130 3.79 3.35 0.70
CA ALA A 130 3.43 4.23 -0.40
C ALA A 130 4.05 3.77 -1.73
N LEU A 131 5.35 3.45 -1.73
CA LEU A 131 6.02 2.88 -2.91
C LEU A 131 5.37 1.57 -3.36
N VAL A 132 5.01 0.68 -2.43
CA VAL A 132 4.32 -0.58 -2.80
C VAL A 132 2.96 -0.28 -3.43
N ALA A 133 2.18 0.62 -2.83
CA ALA A 133 0.88 1.01 -3.38
C ALA A 133 1.02 1.59 -4.79
N ILE A 134 1.93 2.56 -4.99
CA ILE A 134 2.18 3.17 -6.30
C ILE A 134 2.63 2.12 -7.33
N GLY A 135 3.55 1.22 -6.96
CA GLY A 135 4.05 0.18 -7.87
C GLY A 135 2.99 -0.84 -8.31
N ARG A 136 1.90 -1.00 -7.54
CA ARG A 136 0.87 -2.01 -7.78
C ARG A 136 -0.44 -1.50 -8.35
N ILE A 137 -0.61 -0.19 -8.49
CA ILE A 137 -1.82 0.36 -9.10
C ILE A 137 -1.86 0.00 -10.58
N ASN A 138 -3.04 -0.45 -11.03
CA ASN A 138 -3.31 -0.66 -12.45
C ASN A 138 -3.74 0.67 -13.08
N TYR A 139 -2.81 1.30 -13.79
CA TYR A 139 -3.02 2.59 -14.44
C TYR A 139 -3.71 2.45 -15.79
N GLU A 140 -4.53 3.43 -16.15
CA GLU A 140 -5.19 3.50 -17.47
C GLU A 140 -4.75 4.70 -18.29
N GLN A 141 -4.34 5.78 -17.63
CA GLN A 141 -3.98 7.03 -18.29
C GLN A 141 -2.47 7.22 -18.24
N LYS A 142 -1.87 7.52 -19.40
CA LYS A 142 -0.43 7.76 -19.55
C LYS A 142 0.09 8.85 -18.61
N SER A 143 -0.64 9.95 -18.48
CA SER A 143 -0.31 11.04 -17.57
C SER A 143 -0.18 10.60 -16.11
N VAL A 144 -1.03 9.67 -15.67
CA VAL A 144 -1.00 9.11 -14.32
C VAL A 144 0.13 8.10 -14.16
N GLN A 145 0.41 7.29 -15.19
CA GLN A 145 1.59 6.42 -15.22
C GLN A 145 2.89 7.21 -15.12
N ASP A 146 3.01 8.33 -15.85
CA ASP A 146 4.20 9.19 -15.80
C ASP A 146 4.39 9.81 -14.42
N LEU A 147 3.29 10.20 -13.76
CA LEU A 147 3.35 10.66 -12.38
C LEU A 147 3.82 9.55 -11.45
N ALA A 148 3.24 8.35 -11.54
CA ALA A 148 3.63 7.21 -10.73
C ALA A 148 5.12 6.82 -10.93
N PHE A 149 5.59 6.83 -12.18
CA PHE A 149 6.99 6.56 -12.52
C PHE A 149 7.93 7.59 -11.88
N ARG A 150 7.59 8.89 -11.93
CA ARG A 150 8.34 9.94 -11.24
C ARG A 150 8.38 9.70 -9.72
N SER A 151 7.25 9.37 -9.12
CA SER A 151 7.16 9.10 -7.68
C SER A 151 8.00 7.88 -7.26
N LEU A 152 7.97 6.79 -8.03
CA LEU A 152 8.83 5.62 -7.78
C LEU A 152 10.32 5.97 -7.91
N SER A 153 10.66 6.87 -8.83
CA SER A 153 12.04 7.34 -9.04
C SER A 153 12.57 8.14 -7.83
N VAL A 154 11.70 8.89 -7.15
CA VAL A 154 12.06 9.57 -5.88
C VAL A 154 12.51 8.56 -4.84
N GLY A 155 11.79 7.45 -4.69
CA GLY A 155 12.13 6.40 -3.72
C GLY A 155 13.48 5.72 -3.96
N LEU A 156 13.99 5.71 -5.19
CA LEU A 156 15.32 5.17 -5.50
C LEU A 156 16.45 5.99 -4.87
N ARG A 157 16.18 7.25 -4.50
CA ARG A 157 17.14 8.18 -3.90
C ARG A 157 16.93 8.40 -2.40
N ASP A 158 16.06 7.61 -1.76
CA ASP A 158 15.80 7.73 -0.34
C ASP A 158 17.04 7.40 0.50
N ASP A 159 17.28 8.13 1.59
CA ASP A 159 18.43 7.89 2.45
C ASP A 159 18.37 6.52 3.15
N ASN A 160 17.16 6.01 3.36
CA ASN A 160 16.94 4.71 3.98
C ASN A 160 17.02 3.57 2.96
N LEU A 161 17.94 2.62 3.21
CA LEU A 161 18.18 1.48 2.33
C LEU A 161 16.94 0.59 2.12
N ILE A 162 16.04 0.48 3.11
CA ILE A 162 14.81 -0.33 3.01
C ILE A 162 13.86 0.31 2.00
N VAL A 163 13.74 1.64 2.04
CA VAL A 163 12.92 2.41 1.10
C VAL A 163 13.48 2.29 -0.31
N ARG A 164 14.80 2.44 -0.50
CA ARG A 164 15.43 2.24 -1.81
C ARG A 164 15.19 0.85 -2.38
N LYS A 165 15.37 -0.20 -1.57
CA LYS A 165 15.05 -1.58 -1.98
C LYS A 165 13.59 -1.71 -2.39
N LYS A 166 12.68 -1.08 -1.65
CA LYS A 166 11.26 -1.13 -2.02
C LYS A 166 10.98 -0.38 -3.30
N ALA A 167 11.60 0.78 -3.53
CA ALA A 167 11.46 1.52 -4.76
C ALA A 167 11.92 0.68 -5.98
N ILE A 168 13.04 -0.04 -5.87
CA ILE A 168 13.50 -0.98 -6.90
C ILE A 168 12.45 -2.05 -7.19
N MET A 169 11.92 -2.70 -6.15
CA MET A 169 10.90 -3.74 -6.30
C MET A 169 9.59 -3.20 -6.90
N SER A 170 9.13 -2.04 -6.41
CA SER A 170 7.91 -1.38 -6.87
C SER A 170 8.04 -0.86 -8.29
N MET A 171 9.21 -0.36 -8.70
CA MET A 171 9.50 -0.01 -10.09
C MET A 171 9.39 -1.24 -11.00
N SER A 172 9.87 -2.40 -10.55
CA SER A 172 9.66 -3.67 -11.26
C SER A 172 8.20 -4.05 -11.41
N GLU A 173 7.43 -3.98 -10.33
CA GLU A 173 5.99 -4.27 -10.37
C GLU A 173 5.24 -3.29 -11.29
N PHE A 174 5.57 -2.00 -11.24
CA PHE A 174 5.02 -1.00 -12.15
C PHE A 174 5.33 -1.33 -13.60
N CYS A 175 6.60 -1.56 -13.94
CA CYS A 175 7.02 -1.81 -15.32
C CYS A 175 6.42 -3.09 -15.91
N ARG A 176 6.15 -4.14 -15.12
CA ARG A 176 5.48 -5.37 -15.63
C ARG A 176 4.11 -5.10 -16.24
N ASN A 177 3.41 -4.08 -15.75
CA ASN A 177 2.10 -3.68 -16.25
C ASN A 177 2.19 -2.49 -17.22
N ASN A 178 3.39 -1.93 -17.41
CA ASN A 178 3.64 -0.71 -18.18
C ASN A 178 4.99 -0.82 -18.91
N ASN A 179 5.12 -1.82 -19.80
CA ASN A 179 6.40 -2.24 -20.40
C ASN A 179 7.16 -1.11 -21.13
N GLU A 180 6.45 -0.12 -21.68
CA GLU A 180 7.04 1.07 -22.30
C GLU A 180 7.96 1.89 -21.35
N TYR A 181 7.84 1.71 -20.03
CA TYR A 181 8.72 2.36 -19.05
C TYR A 181 9.98 1.56 -18.74
N ILE A 182 10.12 0.32 -19.23
CA ILE A 182 11.26 -0.55 -18.86
C ILE A 182 12.59 0.10 -19.22
N SER A 183 12.75 0.63 -20.43
CA SER A 183 14.02 1.28 -20.84
C SER A 183 14.39 2.47 -19.93
N ARG A 184 13.39 3.29 -19.56
CA ARG A 184 13.60 4.42 -18.62
C ARG A 184 13.94 3.92 -17.22
N ALA A 185 13.29 2.87 -16.74
CA ALA A 185 13.56 2.26 -15.44
C ALA A 185 14.98 1.66 -15.38
N LEU A 186 15.40 0.96 -16.43
CA LEU A 186 16.73 0.38 -16.54
C LEU A 186 17.83 1.46 -16.46
N LEU A 187 17.62 2.60 -17.11
CA LEU A 187 18.55 3.73 -17.03
C LEU A 187 18.70 4.24 -15.60
N LEU A 188 17.59 4.46 -14.89
CA LEU A 188 17.61 4.93 -13.50
C LEU A 188 18.23 3.91 -12.53
N MET A 189 17.98 2.62 -12.74
CA MET A 189 18.47 1.58 -11.84
C MET A 189 19.96 1.24 -12.04
N LYS A 190 20.58 1.67 -13.14
CA LYS A 190 22.02 1.46 -13.38
C LYS A 190 22.87 2.06 -12.26
N ASP A 191 22.49 3.22 -11.75
CA ASP A 191 23.17 3.85 -10.61
C ASP A 191 22.97 3.03 -9.32
N MET A 192 21.83 2.35 -9.19
CA MET A 192 21.54 1.50 -8.03
C MET A 192 22.41 0.24 -7.99
N GLU A 193 22.93 -0.25 -9.13
CA GLU A 193 23.90 -1.36 -9.15
C GLU A 193 25.21 -1.03 -8.43
N LYS A 194 25.50 0.27 -8.30
CA LYS A 194 26.67 0.83 -7.62
C LYS A 194 26.35 1.37 -6.22
N ASP A 195 25.12 1.16 -5.71
CA ASP A 195 24.76 1.60 -4.37
C ASP A 195 25.75 1.06 -3.32
N SER A 196 26.22 1.95 -2.45
CA SER A 196 27.17 1.64 -1.38
C SER A 196 26.70 0.52 -0.45
N LYS A 197 25.38 0.32 -0.33
CA LYS A 197 24.79 -0.77 0.44
C LYS A 197 24.65 -1.99 -0.46
N LYS A 198 25.49 -3.01 -0.22
CA LYS A 198 25.50 -4.30 -0.93
C LYS A 198 24.11 -4.91 -1.13
N SER A 199 23.23 -4.82 -0.13
CA SER A 199 21.87 -5.36 -0.23
C SER A 199 20.97 -4.62 -1.23
N VAL A 200 21.22 -3.33 -1.48
CA VAL A 200 20.48 -2.53 -2.46
C VAL A 200 21.01 -2.82 -3.85
N SER A 201 22.32 -2.84 -4.04
CA SER A 201 22.94 -3.12 -5.34
C SER A 201 22.67 -4.54 -5.82
N GLN A 202 22.64 -5.53 -4.94
CA GLN A 202 22.22 -6.90 -5.29
C GLN A 202 20.76 -6.96 -5.75
N GLU A 203 19.87 -6.22 -5.07
CA GLU A 203 18.44 -6.16 -5.44
C GLU A 203 18.25 -5.48 -6.80
N ALA A 204 18.99 -4.40 -7.07
CA ALA A 204 19.01 -3.70 -8.36
C ALA A 204 19.43 -4.64 -9.49
N ARG A 205 20.58 -5.34 -9.37
CA ARG A 205 21.06 -6.30 -10.37
C ARG A 205 20.03 -7.39 -10.67
N ARG A 206 19.41 -7.94 -9.62
CA ARG A 206 18.37 -8.96 -9.73
C ARG A 206 17.16 -8.45 -10.52
N VAL A 207 16.67 -7.26 -10.18
CA VAL A 207 15.52 -6.65 -10.86
C VAL A 207 15.83 -6.23 -12.29
N ILE A 208 17.00 -5.65 -12.54
CA ILE A 208 17.47 -5.28 -13.89
C ILE A 208 17.52 -6.51 -14.79
N LYS A 209 18.10 -7.63 -14.30
CA LYS A 209 18.10 -8.89 -15.03
C LYS A 209 16.68 -9.32 -15.39
N ASN A 210 15.76 -9.29 -14.43
CA ASN A 210 14.37 -9.67 -14.67
C ASN A 210 13.66 -8.74 -15.67
N MET A 211 13.90 -7.43 -15.62
CA MET A 211 13.31 -6.49 -16.57
C MET A 211 13.84 -6.68 -18.00
N LYS A 212 15.13 -6.98 -18.17
CA LYS A 212 15.71 -7.30 -19.48
C LYS A 212 15.06 -8.53 -20.11
N LEU A 213 14.70 -9.52 -19.31
CA LEU A 213 13.98 -10.72 -19.77
C LEU A 213 12.53 -10.43 -20.22
N ILE A 214 11.95 -9.28 -19.90
CA ILE A 214 10.59 -8.91 -20.34
C ILE A 214 10.60 -8.29 -21.74
N ILE A 215 11.69 -7.64 -22.13
CA ILE A 215 11.82 -6.89 -23.39
C ILE A 215 12.65 -7.60 -24.47
N ASN A 216 13.27 -8.73 -24.12
CA ASN A 216 13.95 -9.64 -25.03
C ASN A 216 13.00 -10.79 -25.39
#